data_AF-R7RSD6-F1
#
_entry.id   AF-R7RSD6-F1
#
_cell.length_a   1.000
_cell.length_b   1.000
_cell.length_c   1.000
_cell.angle_alpha   90.00
_cell.angle_beta   90.00
_cell.angle_gamma   90.00
#
_symmetry.space_group_name_H-M   'P 1'
#
loop_
_entity.id
_entity.type
_entity.pdbx_description
1 polymer ?
#
loop_
_entity_poly.entity_id
_entity_poly.type
_entity_poly.pdbx_seq_one_letter_code
_entity_poly.pdbx_strand_id
1 'polypeptide(L)'
;MPPAVLYYVKSGDTMFNIAKKFGTTVDKILKANILCNPNLIYPGDALIIPISNEDILPRAGGFPYYIVRPGDSLFCIAKEFGTTIDVLVQNNKISNPNLIFPGQELLVIGERPDAAYLKNQWENLGGWTCDIIPPISMYGIYYRGTFAWEALGEEAIQYLLPLLEHPCYIVRLYTVIALGRVAKDGKVATQLKKLSNDPELSVGQLVPLALRRIALNKQGIRKVHLIISPTYLYQEPNMESSHITLNYGTEVVALRWNIPSPTAEEGPRGGIQMYDRVVVRGTNKVGFIPRGGFDEIAVI
;
A
#
# COMPACT_ATOMS: atom_id res chain seq x y z
N MET A 1 28.09 6.75 8.30
CA MET A 1 27.23 7.70 7.57
C MET A 1 26.07 6.92 6.98
N PRO A 2 24.85 7.46 6.94
CA PRO A 2 23.73 6.76 6.32
C PRO A 2 24.02 6.54 4.83
N PRO A 3 23.56 5.43 4.22
CA PRO A 3 23.81 5.16 2.80
C PRO A 3 23.04 6.07 1.86
N ALA A 4 21.93 6.66 2.31
CA ALA A 4 21.17 7.62 1.55
C ALA A 4 20.63 8.75 2.42
N VAL A 5 20.07 9.77 1.77
CA VAL A 5 19.27 10.81 2.41
C VAL A 5 17.91 10.90 1.73
N LEU A 6 16.87 11.18 2.51
CA LEU A 6 15.58 11.59 1.96
C LEU A 6 15.64 13.09 1.64
N TYR A 7 15.55 13.43 0.36
CA TYR A 7 15.59 14.81 -0.11
C TYR A 7 14.22 15.25 -0.63
N TYR A 8 13.76 16.40 -0.15
CA TYR A 8 12.59 17.07 -0.71
C TYR A 8 13.03 18.07 -1.78
N VAL A 9 12.60 17.84 -3.00
CA VAL A 9 12.87 18.70 -4.16
C VAL A 9 12.43 20.13 -3.85
N LYS A 10 13.27 21.10 -4.21
CA LYS A 10 13.04 22.54 -4.02
C LYS A 10 12.79 23.22 -5.37
N SER A 11 12.24 24.43 -5.32
CA SER A 11 12.09 25.24 -6.53
C SER A 11 13.44 25.50 -7.19
N GLY A 12 13.54 25.24 -8.50
CA GLY A 12 14.78 25.36 -9.28
C GLY A 12 15.70 24.15 -9.25
N ASP A 13 15.35 23.08 -8.53
CA ASP A 13 16.11 21.84 -8.58
C ASP A 13 15.97 21.13 -9.93
N THR A 14 17.03 20.44 -10.34
CA THR A 14 17.10 19.51 -11.46
C THR A 14 17.77 18.23 -10.98
N MET A 15 17.53 17.08 -11.63
CA MET A 15 18.23 15.85 -11.24
C MET A 15 19.76 16.02 -11.23
N PHE A 16 20.30 16.79 -12.17
CA PHE A 16 21.73 17.06 -12.26
C PHE A 16 22.26 17.87 -11.07
N ASN A 17 21.60 18.97 -10.68
CA ASN A 17 22.10 19.78 -9.57
C ASN A 17 21.91 19.10 -8.22
N ILE A 18 20.86 18.27 -8.05
CA ILE A 18 20.67 17.41 -6.89
C ILE A 18 21.81 16.39 -6.82
N ALA A 19 22.08 15.67 -7.91
CA ALA A 19 23.15 14.68 -7.96
C ALA A 19 24.51 15.31 -7.61
N LYS A 20 24.84 16.44 -8.23
CA LYS A 20 26.06 17.19 -7.95
C LYS A 20 26.16 17.62 -6.49
N LYS A 21 25.07 18.13 -5.91
CA LYS A 21 25.03 18.59 -4.51
C LYS A 21 25.35 17.48 -3.52
N PHE A 22 24.90 16.26 -3.78
CA PHE A 22 25.08 15.11 -2.89
C PHE A 22 26.27 14.22 -3.28
N GLY A 23 27.07 14.63 -4.28
CA GLY A 23 28.22 13.83 -4.73
C GLY A 23 27.84 12.48 -5.33
N THR A 24 26.64 12.38 -5.92
CA THR A 24 26.11 11.16 -6.55
C THR A 24 25.88 11.37 -8.05
N THR A 25 25.29 10.38 -8.74
CA THR A 25 24.94 10.49 -10.16
C THR A 25 23.43 10.49 -10.36
N VAL A 26 22.97 11.08 -11.47
CA VAL A 26 21.57 11.00 -11.88
C VAL A 26 21.13 9.54 -11.98
N ASP A 27 21.94 8.68 -12.60
CA ASP A 27 21.66 7.25 -12.74
C ASP A 27 21.42 6.55 -11.38
N LYS A 28 22.25 6.83 -10.37
CA LYS A 28 22.05 6.30 -9.01
C LYS A 28 20.72 6.77 -8.40
N ILE A 29 20.37 8.04 -8.57
CA ILE A 29 19.07 8.57 -8.10
C ILE A 29 17.90 7.87 -8.80
N LEU A 30 17.99 7.66 -10.12
CA LEU A 30 16.93 6.99 -10.89
C LEU A 30 16.81 5.50 -10.54
N LYS A 31 17.91 4.82 -10.27
CA LYS A 31 17.87 3.44 -9.77
C LYS A 31 17.23 3.37 -8.40
N ALA A 32 17.53 4.30 -7.50
CA ALA A 32 16.99 4.33 -6.15
C ALA A 32 15.50 4.75 -6.05
N ASN A 33 14.90 5.28 -7.11
CA ASN A 33 13.52 5.79 -7.08
C ASN A 33 12.70 5.29 -8.27
N ILE A 34 11.50 4.79 -8.02
CA ILE A 34 10.53 4.56 -9.09
C ILE A 34 9.99 5.90 -9.59
N LEU A 35 10.47 6.34 -10.76
CA LEU A 35 10.09 7.58 -11.42
C LEU A 35 9.83 7.31 -12.89
N CYS A 36 8.60 7.53 -13.35
CA CYS A 36 8.26 7.29 -14.74
C CYS A 36 8.86 8.37 -15.67
N ASN A 37 8.79 9.63 -15.24
CA ASN A 37 9.44 10.74 -15.95
C ASN A 37 10.56 11.37 -15.11
N PRO A 38 11.83 10.99 -15.31
CA PRO A 38 12.95 11.50 -14.53
C PRO A 38 13.25 12.99 -14.79
N ASN A 39 12.74 13.56 -15.89
CA ASN A 39 12.94 14.96 -16.25
C ASN A 39 11.91 15.90 -15.59
N LEU A 40 10.87 15.34 -14.98
CA LEU A 40 9.82 16.09 -14.31
C LEU A 40 9.84 15.81 -12.81
N ILE A 41 10.54 16.68 -12.09
CA ILE A 41 10.52 16.74 -10.62
C ILE A 41 9.86 18.03 -10.18
N TYR A 42 9.10 17.96 -9.09
CA TYR A 42 8.31 19.06 -8.57
C TYR A 42 8.68 19.36 -7.12
N PRO A 43 8.61 20.64 -6.69
CA PRO A 43 8.85 20.99 -5.30
C PRO A 43 7.99 20.16 -4.33
N GLY A 44 8.61 19.65 -3.28
CA GLY A 44 7.98 18.78 -2.30
C GLY A 44 8.01 17.28 -2.62
N ASP A 45 8.47 16.91 -3.82
CA ASP A 45 8.78 15.51 -4.14
C ASP A 45 9.84 14.98 -3.20
N ALA A 46 9.51 13.94 -2.45
CA ALA A 46 10.47 13.20 -1.65
C ALA A 46 11.25 12.27 -2.59
N LEU A 47 12.58 12.25 -2.54
CA LEU A 47 13.48 11.38 -3.32
C LEU A 47 14.54 10.74 -2.41
N ILE A 48 14.82 9.46 -2.60
CA ILE A 48 15.99 8.82 -1.98
C ILE A 48 17.23 9.19 -2.80
N ILE A 49 18.21 9.82 -2.16
CA ILE A 49 19.47 10.20 -2.80
C ILE A 49 20.59 9.33 -2.21
N PRO A 50 21.11 8.34 -2.97
CA PRO A 50 22.22 7.52 -2.52
C PRO A 50 23.49 8.37 -2.37
N ILE A 51 24.11 8.29 -1.20
CA ILE A 51 25.38 8.97 -0.88
C ILE A 51 26.52 8.00 -0.57
N SER A 52 26.24 6.70 -0.44
CA SER A 52 27.27 5.66 -0.44
C SER A 52 27.55 5.13 -1.86
N ASN A 53 28.66 4.39 -1.98
CA ASN A 53 29.01 3.70 -3.21
C ASN A 53 28.40 2.30 -3.32
N GLU A 54 27.69 1.85 -2.28
CA GLU A 54 27.08 0.52 -2.25
C GLU A 54 25.57 0.64 -2.50
N ASP A 55 25.08 -0.11 -3.49
CA ASP A 55 23.66 -0.19 -3.81
C ASP A 55 22.95 -1.12 -2.82
N ILE A 56 22.78 -0.66 -1.57
CA ILE A 56 22.22 -1.49 -0.48
C ILE A 56 20.74 -1.27 -0.20
N LEU A 57 20.14 -0.19 -0.72
CA LEU A 57 18.72 0.12 -0.48
C LEU A 57 17.84 -0.35 -1.64
N PRO A 58 16.65 -0.90 -1.34
CA PRO A 58 15.65 -1.18 -2.37
C PRO A 58 15.14 0.12 -3.00
N ARG A 59 14.47 0.01 -4.15
CA ARG A 59 13.91 1.18 -4.84
C ARG A 59 12.77 1.79 -4.03
N ALA A 60 12.79 3.10 -3.86
CA ALA A 60 11.73 3.83 -3.21
C ALA A 60 10.53 4.04 -4.15
N GLY A 61 9.32 3.87 -3.64
CA GLY A 61 8.09 3.99 -4.42
C GLY A 61 7.47 2.63 -4.74
N GLY A 62 6.15 2.62 -4.85
CA GLY A 62 5.41 1.48 -5.39
C GLY A 62 5.03 0.40 -4.38
N PHE A 63 4.32 -0.62 -4.85
CA PHE A 63 3.80 -1.81 -4.17
C PHE A 63 3.07 -1.61 -2.80
N PRO A 64 1.80 -2.07 -2.71
CA PRO A 64 0.94 -2.55 -3.78
C PRO A 64 0.41 -1.39 -4.63
N TYR A 65 0.59 -0.14 -4.18
CA TYR A 65 0.10 1.05 -4.86
C TYR A 65 1.22 1.99 -5.34
N TYR A 66 0.93 2.72 -6.41
CA TYR A 66 1.74 3.80 -6.95
C TYR A 66 0.92 5.09 -7.01
N ILE A 67 1.48 6.19 -6.53
CA ILE A 67 0.84 7.52 -6.66
C ILE A 67 1.34 8.16 -7.95
N VAL A 68 0.42 8.36 -8.91
CA VAL A 68 0.70 8.98 -10.21
C VAL A 68 1.27 10.39 -10.00
N ARG A 69 2.38 10.67 -10.68
CA ARG A 69 3.09 11.94 -10.66
C ARG A 69 2.81 12.70 -11.96
N PRO A 70 2.99 14.03 -11.99
CA PRO A 70 2.80 14.75 -13.24
C PRO A 70 3.77 14.30 -14.33
N GLY A 71 3.21 14.04 -15.51
CA GLY A 71 3.95 13.54 -16.67
C GLY A 71 4.12 12.02 -16.74
N ASP A 72 3.56 11.28 -15.78
CA ASP A 72 3.50 9.83 -15.86
C ASP A 72 2.54 9.35 -16.97
N SER A 73 2.77 8.13 -17.45
CA SER A 73 1.89 7.41 -18.36
C SER A 73 1.75 5.96 -17.91
N LEU A 74 0.64 5.29 -18.26
CA LEU A 74 0.48 3.87 -17.95
C LEU A 74 1.55 3.00 -18.59
N PHE A 75 2.05 3.37 -19.78
CA PHE A 75 3.16 2.67 -20.43
C PHE A 75 4.41 2.64 -19.54
N CYS A 76 4.78 3.79 -19.00
CA CYS A 76 5.98 3.89 -18.20
C CYS A 76 5.79 3.24 -16.81
N ILE A 77 4.62 3.44 -16.19
CA ILE A 77 4.28 2.76 -14.93
C ILE A 77 4.34 1.24 -15.12
N ALA A 78 3.73 0.72 -16.18
CA ALA A 78 3.77 -0.72 -16.49
C ALA A 78 5.20 -1.24 -16.62
N LYS A 79 6.07 -0.50 -17.31
CA LYS A 79 7.50 -0.83 -17.43
C LYS A 79 8.21 -0.87 -16.08
N GLU A 80 8.01 0.15 -15.23
CA GLU A 80 8.66 0.24 -13.92
C GLU A 80 8.25 -0.90 -12.97
N PHE A 81 7.03 -1.40 -13.11
CA PHE A 81 6.50 -2.50 -12.30
C PHE A 81 6.56 -3.87 -12.98
N GLY A 82 7.15 -3.98 -14.18
CA GLY A 82 7.26 -5.25 -14.91
C GLY A 82 5.90 -5.86 -15.25
N THR A 83 4.88 -5.04 -15.53
CA THR A 83 3.53 -5.47 -15.89
C THR A 83 3.11 -4.87 -17.24
N THR A 84 1.85 -4.99 -17.64
CA THR A 84 1.32 -4.44 -18.89
C THR A 84 0.31 -3.33 -18.64
N ILE A 85 0.11 -2.48 -19.65
CA ILE A 85 -0.96 -1.46 -19.62
C ILE A 85 -2.31 -2.14 -19.38
N ASP A 86 -2.57 -3.26 -20.04
CA ASP A 86 -3.83 -4.00 -19.91
C ASP A 86 -4.07 -4.47 -18.48
N VAL A 87 -3.05 -5.01 -17.80
CA VAL A 87 -3.16 -5.41 -16.40
C VAL A 87 -3.44 -4.20 -15.51
N LEU A 88 -2.73 -3.07 -15.70
CA LEU A 88 -2.98 -1.86 -14.93
C LEU A 88 -4.40 -1.33 -15.15
N VAL A 89 -4.86 -1.28 -16.40
CA VAL A 89 -6.21 -0.84 -16.79
C VAL A 89 -7.26 -1.71 -16.12
N GLN A 90 -7.09 -3.02 -16.19
CA GLN A 90 -8.01 -3.99 -15.63
C GLN A 90 -8.05 -3.94 -14.09
N ASN A 91 -6.89 -3.91 -13.43
CA ASN A 91 -6.77 -3.89 -11.97
C ASN A 91 -7.33 -2.60 -11.37
N ASN A 92 -7.24 -1.48 -12.10
CA ASN A 92 -7.69 -0.17 -11.62
C ASN A 92 -9.03 0.29 -12.19
N LYS A 93 -9.65 -0.52 -13.08
CA LYS A 93 -10.88 -0.19 -13.81
C LYS A 93 -10.78 1.16 -14.55
N ILE A 94 -9.64 1.40 -15.20
CA ILE A 94 -9.38 2.65 -15.94
C ILE A 94 -10.16 2.63 -17.26
N SER A 95 -11.09 3.57 -17.46
CA SER A 95 -11.91 3.62 -18.66
C SER A 95 -11.15 4.10 -19.90
N ASN A 96 -10.23 5.06 -19.73
CA ASN A 96 -9.37 5.55 -20.80
C ASN A 96 -7.90 5.43 -20.38
N PRO A 97 -7.13 4.49 -20.97
CA PRO A 97 -5.72 4.26 -20.62
C PRO A 97 -4.80 5.48 -20.81
N ASN A 98 -5.21 6.45 -21.63
CA ASN A 98 -4.46 7.68 -21.89
C ASN A 98 -4.79 8.82 -20.92
N LEU A 99 -5.73 8.61 -19.98
CA LEU A 99 -6.16 9.62 -19.01
C LEU A 99 -5.94 9.11 -17.58
N ILE A 100 -4.75 9.39 -17.05
CA ILE A 100 -4.44 9.28 -15.63
C ILE A 100 -4.11 10.65 -15.06
N PHE A 101 -4.36 10.86 -13.76
CA PHE A 101 -4.22 12.17 -13.13
C PHE A 101 -3.19 12.15 -12.02
N PRO A 102 -2.37 13.22 -11.86
CA PRO A 102 -1.49 13.35 -10.71
C PRO A 102 -2.23 13.20 -9.38
N GLY A 103 -1.65 12.45 -8.44
CA GLY A 103 -2.26 12.09 -7.17
C GLY A 103 -3.28 10.95 -7.25
N GLN A 104 -3.53 10.38 -8.43
CA GLN A 104 -4.27 9.13 -8.56
C GLN A 104 -3.44 7.99 -7.98
N GLU A 105 -4.06 7.17 -7.14
CA GLU A 105 -3.45 5.97 -6.59
C GLU A 105 -3.82 4.78 -7.48
N LEU A 106 -2.80 4.10 -8.00
CA LEU A 106 -2.94 2.94 -8.85
C LEU A 106 -2.44 1.70 -8.13
N LEU A 107 -3.26 0.66 -8.10
CA LEU A 107 -2.85 -0.69 -7.74
C LEU A 107 -1.95 -1.25 -8.84
N VAL A 108 -0.70 -1.55 -8.50
CA VAL A 108 0.37 -1.95 -9.43
C VAL A 108 0.82 -3.39 -9.20
N ILE A 109 -0.08 -4.25 -8.72
CA ILE A 109 0.19 -5.70 -8.68
C ILE A 109 0.35 -6.23 -10.11
N GLY A 110 1.31 -7.14 -10.30
CA GLY A 110 1.82 -7.50 -11.62
C GLY A 110 0.88 -8.30 -12.51
N GLU A 111 -0.20 -8.84 -11.95
CA GLU A 111 -1.16 -9.70 -12.65
C GLU A 111 -2.60 -9.40 -12.23
N ARG A 112 -3.57 -9.79 -13.08
CA ARG A 112 -4.97 -9.87 -12.67
C ARG A 112 -5.23 -11.30 -12.20
N PRO A 113 -5.66 -11.52 -10.95
CA PRO A 113 -5.86 -12.86 -10.42
C PRO A 113 -7.11 -13.52 -11.02
N ASP A 114 -7.15 -14.85 -11.01
CA ASP A 114 -8.38 -15.62 -11.21
C ASP A 114 -9.16 -15.70 -9.89
N ALA A 115 -10.45 -15.32 -9.92
CA ALA A 115 -11.27 -15.22 -8.73
C ALA A 115 -11.57 -16.57 -8.09
N ALA A 116 -11.79 -17.61 -8.90
CA ALA A 116 -12.09 -18.96 -8.41
C ALA A 116 -10.85 -19.58 -7.75
N TYR A 117 -9.68 -19.41 -8.36
CA TYR A 117 -8.39 -19.79 -7.80
C TYR A 117 -8.13 -19.07 -6.47
N LEU A 118 -8.30 -17.74 -6.42
CA LEU A 118 -8.03 -16.97 -5.21
C LEU A 118 -8.98 -17.38 -4.06
N LYS A 119 -10.26 -17.62 -4.35
CA LYS A 119 -11.22 -18.18 -3.38
C LYS A 119 -10.77 -19.55 -2.89
N ASN A 120 -10.40 -20.46 -3.79
CA ASN A 120 -9.96 -21.81 -3.44
C ASN A 120 -8.72 -21.79 -2.53
N GLN A 121 -7.76 -20.90 -2.79
CA GLN A 121 -6.59 -20.72 -1.94
C GLN A 121 -6.98 -20.25 -0.52
N TRP A 122 -7.92 -19.32 -0.41
CA TRP A 122 -8.37 -18.81 0.89
C TRP A 122 -9.17 -19.84 1.69
N GLU A 123 -9.94 -20.70 1.03
CA GLU A 123 -10.75 -21.73 1.69
C GLU A 123 -9.94 -22.90 2.21
N ASN A 124 -8.93 -23.36 1.46
CA ASN A 124 -8.35 -24.68 1.72
C ASN A 124 -7.04 -24.64 2.51
N LEU A 125 -6.37 -23.49 2.60
CA LEU A 125 -5.02 -23.42 3.16
C LEU A 125 -4.94 -23.69 4.67
N GLY A 126 -5.99 -23.35 5.42
CA GLY A 126 -6.08 -23.64 6.86
C GLY A 126 -6.70 -25.00 7.18
N GLY A 127 -7.31 -25.68 6.19
CA GLY A 127 -8.31 -26.70 6.44
C GLY A 127 -9.59 -26.10 7.05
N TRP A 128 -10.41 -26.92 7.69
CA TRP A 128 -11.67 -26.48 8.31
C TRP A 128 -11.47 -25.66 9.60
N THR A 129 -10.25 -25.52 10.11
CA THR A 129 -9.91 -24.76 11.33
C THR A 129 -8.70 -23.86 11.05
N CYS A 130 -8.23 -23.04 12.00
CA CYS A 130 -7.02 -22.21 11.78
C CYS A 130 -5.72 -22.89 12.23
N ASP A 131 -5.73 -24.22 12.36
CA ASP A 131 -4.78 -24.89 13.27
C ASP A 131 -3.33 -24.87 12.78
N ILE A 132 -3.09 -24.69 11.46
CA ILE A 132 -1.74 -24.68 10.89
C ILE A 132 -1.64 -23.72 9.68
N ILE A 133 -1.56 -22.41 9.93
CA ILE A 133 -1.23 -21.42 8.88
C ILE A 133 0.10 -20.73 9.21
N PRO A 134 1.20 -21.03 8.50
CA PRO A 134 2.48 -20.35 8.70
C PRO A 134 2.40 -18.84 8.43
N PRO A 135 3.18 -17.98 9.12
CA PRO A 135 3.16 -16.54 8.89
C PRO A 135 3.45 -16.12 7.45
N ILE A 136 4.38 -16.79 6.77
CA ILE A 136 4.67 -16.49 5.35
C ILE A 136 3.48 -16.79 4.44
N SER A 137 2.69 -17.80 4.79
CA SER A 137 1.46 -18.14 4.08
C SER A 137 0.36 -17.14 4.38
N MET A 138 0.24 -16.66 5.62
CA MET A 138 -0.67 -15.57 5.97
C MET A 138 -0.40 -14.32 5.14
N TYR A 139 0.87 -13.94 5.08
CA TYR A 139 1.33 -12.83 4.26
C TYR A 139 1.07 -13.06 2.77
N GLY A 140 1.50 -14.22 2.26
CA GLY A 140 1.53 -14.49 0.83
C GLY A 140 0.17 -14.70 0.20
N ILE A 141 -0.78 -15.27 0.94
CA ILE A 141 -2.11 -15.67 0.44
C ILE A 141 -3.18 -14.69 0.89
N TYR A 142 -3.25 -14.38 2.18
CA TYR A 142 -4.33 -13.53 2.67
C TYR A 142 -3.97 -12.05 2.57
N TYR A 143 -2.87 -11.59 3.16
CA TYR A 143 -2.49 -10.17 3.10
C TYR A 143 -2.32 -9.68 1.66
N ARG A 144 -1.44 -10.32 0.86
CA ARG A 144 -1.31 -10.00 -0.56
C ARG A 144 -2.59 -10.26 -1.35
N GLY A 145 -3.34 -11.29 -0.96
CA GLY A 145 -4.64 -11.59 -1.57
C GLY A 145 -5.67 -10.49 -1.42
N THR A 146 -5.62 -9.67 -0.36
CA THR A 146 -6.56 -8.53 -0.23
C THR A 146 -6.41 -7.53 -1.39
N PHE A 147 -5.20 -7.30 -1.88
CA PHE A 147 -4.94 -6.45 -3.04
C PHE A 147 -5.31 -7.16 -4.35
N ALA A 148 -5.14 -8.48 -4.42
CA ALA A 148 -5.60 -9.29 -5.55
C ALA A 148 -7.14 -9.23 -5.68
N TRP A 149 -7.87 -9.34 -4.57
CA TRP A 149 -9.32 -9.11 -4.55
C TRP A 149 -9.68 -7.68 -4.95
N GLU A 150 -8.89 -6.68 -4.52
CA GLU A 150 -9.08 -5.29 -4.92
C GLU A 150 -9.00 -5.08 -6.44
N ALA A 151 -8.04 -5.74 -7.11
CA ALA A 151 -7.92 -5.71 -8.57
C ALA A 151 -9.17 -6.23 -9.31
N LEU A 152 -9.86 -7.21 -8.72
CA LEU A 152 -11.13 -7.72 -9.25
C LEU A 152 -12.30 -6.74 -9.02
N GLY A 153 -12.23 -5.94 -7.95
CA GLY A 153 -13.27 -4.98 -7.59
C GLY A 153 -14.57 -5.68 -7.18
N GLU A 154 -15.72 -5.15 -7.58
CA GLU A 154 -17.03 -5.66 -7.15
C GLU A 154 -17.32 -7.09 -7.64
N GLU A 155 -16.63 -7.56 -8.70
CA GLU A 155 -16.70 -8.96 -9.17
C GLU A 155 -16.27 -9.96 -8.08
N ALA A 156 -15.40 -9.53 -7.15
CA ALA A 156 -14.92 -10.34 -6.03
C ALA A 156 -16.00 -10.64 -4.98
N ILE A 157 -17.04 -9.80 -4.86
CA ILE A 157 -17.99 -9.84 -3.74
C ILE A 157 -18.69 -11.20 -3.63
N GLN A 158 -19.10 -11.78 -4.76
CA GLN A 158 -19.77 -13.09 -4.77
C GLN A 158 -18.87 -14.23 -4.28
N TYR A 159 -17.54 -14.09 -4.43
CA TYR A 159 -16.55 -15.07 -3.99
C TYR A 159 -16.18 -14.88 -2.52
N LEU A 160 -16.16 -13.62 -2.06
CA LEU A 160 -15.81 -13.25 -0.69
C LEU A 160 -16.94 -13.47 0.31
N LEU A 161 -18.20 -13.18 -0.04
CA LEU A 161 -19.31 -13.28 0.90
C LEU A 161 -19.45 -14.66 1.58
N PRO A 162 -19.32 -15.80 0.88
CA PRO A 162 -19.36 -17.12 1.52
C PRO A 162 -18.25 -17.32 2.56
N LEU A 163 -17.09 -16.66 2.41
CA LEU A 163 -15.95 -16.81 3.31
C LEU A 163 -16.16 -16.15 4.68
N LEU A 164 -17.19 -15.29 4.82
CA LEU A 164 -17.55 -14.70 6.11
C LEU A 164 -18.08 -15.72 7.12
N GLU A 165 -18.55 -16.88 6.66
CA GLU A 165 -19.04 -17.97 7.52
C GLU A 165 -17.95 -19.05 7.72
N HIS A 166 -16.74 -18.83 7.19
CA HIS A 166 -15.68 -19.82 7.26
C HIS A 166 -15.27 -20.08 8.72
N PRO A 167 -15.08 -21.34 9.14
CA PRO A 167 -14.74 -21.68 10.52
C PRO A 167 -13.38 -21.10 10.98
N CYS A 168 -12.40 -20.99 10.08
CA CYS A 168 -11.15 -20.30 10.39
C CYS A 168 -11.33 -18.77 10.45
N TYR A 169 -11.05 -18.17 11.62
CA TYR A 169 -11.13 -16.73 11.85
C TYR A 169 -10.20 -15.90 10.95
N ILE A 170 -9.03 -16.42 10.56
CA ILE A 170 -8.09 -15.71 9.66
C ILE A 170 -8.76 -15.46 8.30
N VAL A 171 -9.46 -16.47 7.78
CA VAL A 171 -10.23 -16.35 6.54
C VAL A 171 -11.30 -15.28 6.69
N ARG A 172 -12.08 -15.30 7.79
CA ARG A 172 -13.10 -14.27 8.06
C ARG A 172 -12.47 -12.87 8.18
N LEU A 173 -11.38 -12.74 8.94
CA LEU A 173 -10.65 -11.50 9.19
C LEU A 173 -10.21 -10.83 7.89
N TYR A 174 -9.49 -11.56 7.04
CA TYR A 174 -9.03 -11.02 5.76
C TYR A 174 -10.16 -10.84 4.74
N THR A 175 -11.25 -11.61 4.87
CA THR A 175 -12.47 -11.39 4.08
C THR A 175 -13.14 -10.07 4.42
N VAL A 176 -13.21 -9.70 5.72
CA VAL A 176 -13.68 -8.37 6.15
C VAL A 176 -12.80 -7.27 5.55
N ILE A 177 -11.48 -7.44 5.55
CA ILE A 177 -10.54 -6.47 4.95
C ILE A 177 -10.78 -6.34 3.44
N ALA A 178 -10.81 -7.47 2.72
CA ALA A 178 -11.01 -7.49 1.27
C ALA A 178 -12.36 -6.88 0.87
N LEU A 179 -13.44 -7.22 1.58
CA LEU A 179 -14.77 -6.62 1.36
C LEU A 179 -14.78 -5.12 1.63
N GLY A 180 -14.07 -4.66 2.66
CA GLY A 180 -13.88 -3.23 2.94
C GLY A 180 -13.23 -2.49 1.76
N ARG A 181 -12.19 -3.09 1.14
CA ARG A 181 -11.51 -2.53 -0.04
C ARG A 181 -12.39 -2.47 -1.28
N VAL A 182 -13.21 -3.49 -1.55
CA VAL A 182 -13.93 -3.63 -2.84
C VAL A 182 -15.36 -3.11 -2.85
N ALA A 183 -16.09 -3.23 -1.75
CA ALA A 183 -17.53 -3.02 -1.78
C ALA A 183 -17.92 -1.52 -1.73
N LYS A 184 -19.05 -1.21 -2.36
CA LYS A 184 -19.68 0.12 -2.39
C LYS A 184 -21.16 0.11 -1.96
N ASP A 185 -21.76 -1.06 -1.85
CA ASP A 185 -23.20 -1.23 -1.65
C ASP A 185 -23.58 -1.49 -0.17
N GLY A 186 -24.88 -1.32 0.12
CA GLY A 186 -25.43 -1.55 1.46
C GLY A 186 -25.69 -3.02 1.81
N LYS A 187 -25.63 -3.94 0.83
CA LYS A 187 -25.86 -5.37 1.05
C LYS A 187 -24.66 -5.99 1.75
N VAL A 188 -23.44 -5.73 1.25
CA VAL A 188 -22.20 -6.16 1.90
C VAL A 188 -22.10 -5.56 3.31
N ALA A 189 -22.40 -4.27 3.45
CA ALA A 189 -22.40 -3.60 4.76
C ALA A 189 -23.34 -4.27 5.77
N THR A 190 -24.51 -4.75 5.33
CA THR A 190 -25.45 -5.47 6.21
C THR A 190 -24.90 -6.84 6.64
N GLN A 191 -24.22 -7.56 5.75
CA GLN A 191 -23.60 -8.84 6.11
C GLN A 191 -22.44 -8.64 7.09
N LEU A 192 -21.56 -7.66 6.85
CA LEU A 192 -20.43 -7.37 7.74
C LEU A 192 -20.86 -7.03 9.17
N LYS A 193 -21.98 -6.30 9.34
CA LYS A 193 -22.53 -5.98 10.68
C LYS A 193 -22.87 -7.21 11.52
N LYS A 194 -23.14 -8.37 10.90
CA LYS A 194 -23.38 -9.62 11.63
C LYS A 194 -22.12 -10.13 12.33
N LEU A 195 -20.93 -9.79 11.82
CA LEU A 195 -19.64 -10.18 12.40
C LEU A 195 -19.18 -9.23 13.51
N SER A 196 -19.95 -8.19 13.88
CA SER A 196 -19.58 -7.31 14.99
C SER A 196 -19.43 -8.04 16.34
N ASN A 197 -20.12 -9.18 16.49
CA ASN A 197 -20.03 -10.07 17.65
C ASN A 197 -19.41 -11.42 17.28
N ASP A 198 -18.48 -11.45 16.31
CA ASP A 198 -17.73 -12.66 15.97
C ASP A 198 -17.05 -13.25 17.23
N PRO A 199 -17.02 -14.58 17.40
CA PRO A 199 -16.32 -15.20 18.53
C PRO A 199 -14.86 -14.76 18.65
N GLU A 200 -14.22 -14.45 17.53
CA GLU A 200 -12.88 -13.88 17.49
C GLU A 200 -12.95 -12.35 17.48
N LEU A 201 -12.49 -11.73 18.57
CA LEU A 201 -12.59 -10.27 18.78
C LEU A 201 -11.91 -9.47 17.65
N SER A 202 -10.79 -9.96 17.13
CA SER A 202 -10.04 -9.29 16.06
C SER A 202 -10.85 -9.17 14.76
N VAL A 203 -11.74 -10.12 14.47
CA VAL A 203 -12.65 -10.07 13.31
C VAL A 203 -13.70 -8.96 13.52
N GLY A 204 -14.37 -8.96 14.68
CA GLY A 204 -15.40 -7.98 14.99
C GLY A 204 -14.86 -6.55 15.07
N GLN A 205 -13.63 -6.36 15.54
CA GLN A 205 -12.97 -5.06 15.63
C GLN A 205 -12.76 -4.40 14.25
N LEU A 206 -12.54 -5.18 13.19
CA LEU A 206 -12.34 -4.66 11.82
C LEU A 206 -13.63 -4.21 11.13
N VAL A 207 -14.78 -4.72 11.57
CA VAL A 207 -16.07 -4.44 10.91
C VAL A 207 -16.35 -2.92 10.79
N PRO A 208 -16.21 -2.09 11.84
CA PRO A 208 -16.38 -0.64 11.72
C PRO A 208 -15.47 0.01 10.68
N LEU A 209 -14.21 -0.43 10.56
CA LEU A 209 -13.27 0.12 9.57
C LEU A 209 -13.67 -0.29 8.15
N ALA A 210 -14.02 -1.56 7.94
CA ALA A 210 -14.51 -2.03 6.65
C ALA A 210 -15.79 -1.29 6.23
N LEU A 211 -16.74 -1.06 7.15
CA LEU A 211 -17.94 -0.27 6.88
C LEU A 211 -17.61 1.19 6.52
N ARG A 212 -16.64 1.80 7.22
CA ARG A 212 -16.17 3.15 6.89
C ARG A 212 -15.51 3.19 5.51
N ARG A 213 -14.71 2.17 5.18
CA ARG A 213 -14.07 2.04 3.87
C ARG A 213 -15.08 1.89 2.74
N ILE A 214 -16.12 1.09 2.93
CA ILE A 214 -17.24 0.95 1.97
C ILE A 214 -17.95 2.30 1.77
N ALA A 215 -18.17 3.07 2.83
CA ALA A 215 -18.78 4.39 2.72
C ALA A 215 -17.92 5.38 1.91
N LEU A 216 -16.59 5.35 2.09
CA LEU A 216 -15.65 6.15 1.29
C LEU A 216 -15.63 5.70 -0.17
N ASN A 217 -15.64 4.39 -0.42
CA ASN A 217 -15.70 3.82 -1.76
C ASN A 217 -16.98 4.20 -2.51
N LYS A 218 -18.13 4.20 -1.83
CA LYS A 218 -19.41 4.67 -2.39
C LYS A 218 -19.36 6.13 -2.82
N GLN A 219 -18.54 6.96 -2.17
CA GLN A 219 -18.31 8.36 -2.52
C GLN A 219 -17.20 8.55 -3.57
N GLY A 220 -16.57 7.47 -4.06
CA GLY A 220 -15.43 7.54 -4.97
C GLY A 220 -14.10 7.93 -4.31
N ILE A 221 -14.04 7.98 -2.98
CA ILE A 221 -12.86 8.40 -2.22
C ILE A 221 -11.99 7.18 -1.92
N ARG A 222 -11.33 6.65 -2.96
CA ARG A 222 -10.52 5.41 -2.83
C ARG A 222 -9.17 5.61 -2.16
N LYS A 223 -8.58 6.81 -2.25
CA LYS A 223 -7.22 7.11 -1.74
C LYS A 223 -7.11 7.29 -0.22
N VAL A 224 -8.24 7.22 0.49
CA VAL A 224 -8.27 7.34 1.95
C VAL A 224 -8.25 5.95 2.53
N HIS A 225 -7.21 5.69 3.33
CA HIS A 225 -6.98 4.43 4.02
C HIS A 225 -7.18 4.62 5.53
N LEU A 226 -7.59 3.57 6.23
CA LEU A 226 -7.78 3.59 7.69
C LEU A 226 -6.74 2.74 8.39
N ILE A 227 -6.10 3.29 9.44
CA ILE A 227 -5.16 2.55 10.29
C ILE A 227 -5.87 1.37 10.97
N ILE A 228 -5.42 0.13 10.74
CA ILE A 228 -6.02 -1.09 11.33
C ILE A 228 -5.28 -1.60 12.58
N SER A 229 -4.13 -1.05 12.90
CA SER A 229 -3.41 -1.31 14.15
C SER A 229 -2.75 -0.03 14.61
N PRO A 230 -2.84 0.34 15.90
CA PRO A 230 -2.12 1.50 16.42
C PRO A 230 -0.65 1.49 15.98
N THR A 231 -0.17 2.64 15.53
CA THR A 231 1.18 2.81 14.98
C THR A 231 1.66 4.23 15.27
N TYR A 232 2.80 4.61 14.69
CA TYR A 232 3.39 5.93 14.83
C TYR A 232 3.48 6.64 13.50
N LEU A 233 3.40 7.97 13.55
CA LEU A 233 3.73 8.86 12.45
C LEU A 233 5.07 9.54 12.77
N TYR A 234 6.14 9.02 12.18
CA TYR A 234 7.48 9.58 12.32
C TYR A 234 7.66 10.82 11.44
N GLN A 235 8.45 11.77 11.91
CA GLN A 235 8.78 12.98 11.13
C GLN A 235 9.69 12.65 9.94
N GLU A 236 10.64 11.71 10.12
CA GLU A 236 11.52 11.16 9.10
C GLU A 236 11.38 9.63 9.05
N PRO A 237 11.71 8.95 7.93
CA PRO A 237 11.71 7.48 7.83
C PRO A 237 12.92 6.88 8.58
N ASN A 238 12.89 7.03 9.91
CA ASN A 238 13.88 6.56 10.88
C ASN A 238 13.16 6.32 12.21
N MET A 239 13.28 5.14 12.84
CA MET A 239 12.64 4.84 14.12
C MET A 239 13.16 5.69 15.28
N GLU A 240 14.34 6.30 15.16
CA GLU A 240 14.87 7.26 16.14
C GLU A 240 14.30 8.68 15.96
N SER A 241 13.58 8.93 14.85
CA SER A 241 12.94 10.22 14.62
C SER A 241 11.84 10.51 15.64
N SER A 242 11.61 11.80 15.89
CA SER A 242 10.42 12.25 16.61
C SER A 242 9.16 11.72 15.92
N HIS A 243 8.14 11.40 16.70
CA HIS A 243 6.91 10.80 16.22
C HIS A 243 5.73 11.13 17.12
N ILE A 244 4.53 10.91 16.58
CA ILE A 244 3.27 10.91 17.33
C ILE A 244 2.55 9.57 17.17
N THR A 245 1.66 9.23 18.09
CA THR A 245 0.80 8.05 17.95
C THR A 245 -0.31 8.30 16.93
N LEU A 246 -0.54 7.32 16.07
CA LEU A 246 -1.72 7.20 15.24
C LEU A 246 -2.63 6.10 15.80
N ASN A 247 -3.84 6.50 16.16
CA ASN A 247 -4.82 5.58 16.73
C ASN A 247 -5.48 4.74 15.64
N TYR A 248 -6.02 3.60 16.06
CA TYR A 248 -6.91 2.77 15.26
C TYR A 248 -8.02 3.60 14.61
N GLY A 249 -8.27 3.37 13.31
CA GLY A 249 -9.28 4.07 12.52
C GLY A 249 -8.90 5.49 12.06
N THR A 250 -7.69 5.96 12.35
CA THR A 250 -7.20 7.22 11.79
C THR A 250 -7.22 7.15 10.25
N GLU A 251 -7.79 8.15 9.61
CA GLU A 251 -7.83 8.25 8.14
C GLU A 251 -6.57 8.94 7.62
N VAL A 252 -5.89 8.28 6.67
CA VAL A 252 -4.66 8.78 6.04
C VAL A 252 -4.76 8.74 4.52
N VAL A 253 -4.01 9.60 3.86
CA VAL A 253 -3.80 9.56 2.41
C VAL A 253 -2.32 9.41 2.15
N ALA A 254 -1.94 8.40 1.37
CA ALA A 254 -0.55 8.22 1.01
C ALA A 254 -0.10 9.26 -0.03
N LEU A 255 1.09 9.78 0.21
CA LEU A 255 1.80 10.68 -0.68
C LEU A 255 2.87 9.93 -1.46
N ARG A 256 3.48 8.89 -0.85
CA ARG A 256 4.40 7.97 -1.51
C ARG A 256 4.55 6.68 -0.70
N TRP A 257 4.33 5.56 -1.36
CA TRP A 257 4.46 4.21 -0.78
C TRP A 257 5.91 3.70 -0.83
N ASN A 258 6.26 2.80 0.09
CA ASN A 258 7.45 1.94 0.06
C ASN A 258 8.77 2.70 -0.06
N ILE A 259 9.05 3.54 0.93
CA ILE A 259 10.28 4.30 1.06
C ILE A 259 11.21 3.55 2.01
N PRO A 260 12.40 3.10 1.57
CA PRO A 260 13.36 2.51 2.49
C PRO A 260 13.89 3.54 3.47
N SER A 261 14.18 3.10 4.69
CA SER A 261 14.90 3.89 5.67
C SER A 261 16.24 4.36 5.08
N PRO A 262 16.49 5.67 4.94
CA PRO A 262 17.76 6.19 4.42
C PRO A 262 18.95 5.85 5.31
N THR A 263 18.71 5.53 6.59
CA THR A 263 19.72 5.09 7.56
C THR A 263 20.06 3.61 7.44
N ALA A 264 19.30 2.86 6.64
CA ALA A 264 19.38 1.40 6.53
C ALA A 264 19.14 0.66 7.86
N GLU A 265 18.32 1.22 8.74
CA GLU A 265 17.91 0.51 9.96
C GLU A 265 17.16 -0.79 9.63
N GLU A 266 17.27 -1.77 10.52
CA GLU A 266 16.68 -3.08 10.33
C GLU A 266 15.19 -3.08 10.72
N GLY A 267 14.36 -3.71 9.89
CA GLY A 267 12.93 -3.90 10.16
C GLY A 267 12.64 -5.10 11.07
N PRO A 268 11.40 -5.26 11.54
CA PRO A 268 11.00 -6.25 12.55
C PRO A 268 11.18 -7.73 12.15
N ARG A 269 11.40 -8.05 10.86
CA ARG A 269 11.69 -9.41 10.37
C ARG A 269 13.04 -9.53 9.65
N GLY A 270 13.93 -8.56 9.86
CA GLY A 270 15.20 -8.44 9.15
C GLY A 270 15.09 -7.74 7.80
N GLY A 271 16.22 -7.28 7.28
CA GLY A 271 16.26 -6.43 6.09
C GLY A 271 15.96 -4.96 6.39
N ILE A 272 15.95 -4.11 5.36
CA ILE A 272 15.77 -2.66 5.51
C ILE A 272 14.33 -2.33 5.92
N GLN A 273 14.15 -1.50 6.95
CA GLN A 273 12.84 -0.99 7.34
C GLN A 273 12.24 -0.11 6.24
N MET A 274 10.99 -0.39 5.88
CA MET A 274 10.24 0.36 4.88
C MET A 274 9.19 1.27 5.52
N TYR A 275 8.89 2.38 4.87
CA TYR A 275 7.94 3.39 5.34
C TYR A 275 6.98 3.83 4.24
N ASP A 276 5.80 4.27 4.65
CA ASP A 276 4.85 4.96 3.78
C ASP A 276 4.72 6.41 4.21
N ARG A 277 4.98 7.33 3.28
CA ARG A 277 4.79 8.76 3.52
C ARG A 277 3.31 9.10 3.34
N VAL A 278 2.69 9.63 4.38
CA VAL A 278 1.26 9.91 4.41
C VAL A 278 0.95 11.31 4.95
N VAL A 279 -0.25 11.79 4.67
CA VAL A 279 -0.89 12.92 5.37
C VAL A 279 -2.09 12.41 6.16
N VAL A 280 -2.23 12.85 7.42
CA VAL A 280 -3.39 12.53 8.27
C VAL A 280 -4.55 13.42 7.86
N ARG A 281 -5.65 12.80 7.42
CA ARG A 281 -6.82 13.51 6.89
C ARG A 281 -7.47 14.39 7.97
N GLY A 282 -7.90 15.58 7.58
CA GLY A 282 -8.47 16.57 8.50
C GLY A 282 -7.42 17.32 9.33
N THR A 283 -6.14 17.10 9.06
CA THR A 283 -5.03 17.82 9.68
C THR A 283 -3.99 18.21 8.62
N ASN A 284 -2.97 18.96 9.03
CA ASN A 284 -1.79 19.26 8.19
C ASN A 284 -0.59 18.37 8.53
N LYS A 285 -0.78 17.30 9.31
CA LYS A 285 0.32 16.44 9.76
C LYS A 285 0.73 15.49 8.64
N VAL A 286 1.99 15.59 8.24
CA VAL A 286 2.64 14.72 7.25
C VAL A 286 3.78 13.99 7.94
N GLY A 287 3.96 12.71 7.62
CA GLY A 287 5.05 11.91 8.17
C GLY A 287 5.10 10.52 7.57
N PHE A 288 5.76 9.61 8.27
CA PHE A 288 6.11 8.28 7.82
C PHE A 288 5.53 7.23 8.76
N ILE A 289 4.75 6.32 8.20
CA ILE A 289 4.26 5.15 8.92
C ILE A 289 5.19 3.99 8.60
N PRO A 290 5.77 3.29 9.59
CA PRO A 290 6.60 2.12 9.33
C PRO A 290 5.72 0.96 8.85
N ARG A 291 6.21 0.20 7.87
CA ARG A 291 5.63 -1.09 7.50
C ARG A 291 6.02 -2.14 8.53
N GLY A 292 5.09 -3.00 8.91
CA GLY A 292 5.34 -4.07 9.88
C GLY A 292 5.79 -5.36 9.20
N GLY A 293 6.31 -6.33 9.96
CA GLY A 293 6.46 -7.70 9.48
C GLY A 293 7.15 -7.84 8.11
N PHE A 294 6.48 -8.53 7.18
CA PHE A 294 6.93 -8.75 5.80
C PHE A 294 6.63 -7.54 4.88
N ASP A 295 6.97 -6.33 5.31
CA ASP A 295 6.56 -5.07 4.66
C ASP A 295 5.04 -4.92 4.52
N GLU A 296 4.32 -5.33 5.55
CA GLU A 296 2.87 -5.21 5.65
C GLU A 296 2.46 -3.75 5.92
N ILE A 297 1.47 -3.30 5.17
CA ILE A 297 0.84 -2.01 5.32
C ILE A 297 -0.32 -2.18 6.31
N ALA A 298 -0.25 -1.46 7.43
CA ALA A 298 -1.25 -1.51 8.49
C ALA A 298 -2.49 -0.63 8.18
N VAL A 299 -3.04 -0.71 6.98
CA VAL A 299 -4.23 0.06 6.56
C VAL A 299 -5.25 -0.74 5.75
N ILE A 300 -6.51 -0.32 5.77
CA ILE A 300 -7.64 -0.82 4.94
C ILE A 300 -8.25 0.29 4.07
#